data_AF-A0A4Y2C5D0-F1
#
_entry.id   AF-A0A4Y2C5D0-F1
#
_cell.length_a   1.000
_cell.length_b   1.000
_cell.length_c   1.000
_cell.angle_alpha   90.00
_cell.angle_beta   90.00
_cell.angle_gamma   90.00
#
_symmetry.space_group_name_H-M   'P 1'
#
loop_
_entity.id
_entity.type
_entity.pdbx_description
1 polymer ?
#
loop_
_entity_poly.entity_id
_entity_poly.type
_entity_poly.pdbx_seq_one_letter_code
_entity_poly.pdbx_strand_id
1 'polypeptide(L)'
;MAPRKAPGLDGLTVEMLRAVHTRCPQFLSTLLNKCLSIGCFQENWKFAKLVLLAKPGKDPTLTSSYRPICLLSVVSKVLDKLLTQRFTFLCQQQGLLHPRQHGFRVGRSCETANDSLWREISSALRNRGKACLISLDVAGHRSPRLRRVLTCF
;
A
#
# COMPACT_ATOMS: atom_id res chain seq x y z
N MET A 1 -9.26 10.18 3.95
CA MET A 1 -8.18 10.38 2.95
C MET A 1 -7.67 11.81 3.03
N ALA A 2 -6.40 12.07 2.72
CA ALA A 2 -5.90 13.44 2.63
C ALA A 2 -6.52 14.16 1.41
N PRO A 3 -6.84 15.47 1.53
CA PRO A 3 -7.36 16.29 0.42
C PRO A 3 -6.28 16.57 -0.65
N ARG A 4 -6.70 17.10 -1.79
CA ARG A 4 -5.84 17.55 -2.92
C ARG A 4 -4.97 16.45 -3.53
N LYS A 5 -5.45 15.21 -3.51
CA LYS A 5 -4.84 14.12 -4.26
C LYS A 5 -5.32 14.16 -5.71
N ALA A 6 -4.44 13.82 -6.64
CA ALA A 6 -4.80 13.71 -8.05
C ALA A 6 -5.92 12.65 -8.25
N PRO A 7 -6.95 12.97 -9.05
CA PRO A 7 -8.05 12.05 -9.34
C PRO A 7 -7.60 10.88 -10.22
N GLY A 8 -8.45 9.85 -10.30
CA GLY A 8 -8.32 8.77 -11.28
C GLY A 8 -8.80 9.20 -12.66
N LEU A 9 -9.06 8.22 -13.53
CA LEU A 9 -9.65 8.46 -14.87
C LEU A 9 -11.08 9.01 -14.80
N ASP A 10 -11.78 8.74 -13.71
CA ASP A 10 -13.15 9.20 -13.45
C ASP A 10 -13.25 10.68 -13.05
N GLY A 11 -12.12 11.36 -12.83
CA GLY A 11 -12.08 12.76 -12.43
C GLY A 11 -12.58 13.03 -11.00
N LEU A 12 -13.01 12.00 -10.25
CA LEU A 12 -13.56 12.16 -8.92
C LEU A 12 -12.45 12.53 -7.92
N THR A 13 -12.67 13.61 -7.19
CA THR A 13 -11.75 14.09 -6.15
C THR A 13 -12.21 13.67 -4.76
N VAL A 14 -11.30 13.77 -3.77
CA VAL A 14 -11.64 13.48 -2.37
C VAL A 14 -12.66 14.48 -1.84
N GLU A 15 -12.60 15.72 -2.30
CA GLU A 15 -13.48 16.83 -1.95
C GLU A 15 -14.90 16.56 -2.44
N MET A 16 -15.06 16.14 -3.70
CA MET A 16 -16.36 15.72 -4.25
C MET A 16 -16.94 14.56 -3.44
N LEU A 17 -16.12 13.56 -3.13
CA LEU A 17 -16.58 12.40 -2.35
C LEU A 17 -17.02 12.78 -0.93
N ARG A 18 -16.29 13.72 -0.30
CA ARG A 18 -16.68 14.27 1.01
C ARG A 18 -17.97 15.06 0.93
N ALA A 19 -18.15 15.89 -0.09
CA ALA A 19 -19.40 16.65 -0.28
C ALA A 19 -20.61 15.71 -0.45
N VAL A 20 -20.46 14.65 -1.24
CA VAL A 20 -21.49 13.60 -1.37
C VAL A 20 -21.75 12.91 -0.03
N HIS A 21 -20.70 12.56 0.72
CA HIS A 21 -20.86 11.91 2.01
C HIS A 21 -21.56 12.80 3.05
N THR A 22 -21.24 14.10 3.08
CA THR A 22 -21.89 15.07 3.98
C THR A 22 -23.37 15.20 3.67
N ARG A 23 -23.77 15.17 2.38
CA ARG A 23 -25.17 15.32 1.97
C ARG A 23 -25.96 14.02 2.05
N CYS A 24 -25.33 12.89 1.71
CA CYS A 24 -25.94 11.57 1.62
C CYS A 24 -25.01 10.53 2.26
N PRO A 25 -24.92 10.47 3.60
CA PRO A 25 -23.93 9.66 4.29
C PRO A 25 -24.06 8.16 3.99
N GLN A 26 -25.28 7.69 3.75
CA GLN A 26 -25.56 6.28 3.48
C GLN A 26 -25.18 5.84 2.06
N PHE A 27 -25.06 6.76 1.10
CA PHE A 27 -24.82 6.40 -0.29
C PHE A 27 -23.51 5.60 -0.46
N LEU A 28 -22.42 6.11 0.09
CA LEU A 28 -21.12 5.44 0.00
C LEU A 28 -21.10 4.14 0.77
N SER A 29 -21.65 4.12 1.99
CA SER A 29 -21.73 2.92 2.81
C SER A 29 -22.51 1.81 2.09
N THR A 30 -23.68 2.11 1.54
CA THR A 30 -24.51 1.16 0.79
C THR A 30 -23.79 0.67 -0.46
N LEU A 31 -23.17 1.58 -1.23
CA LEU A 31 -22.41 1.22 -2.42
C LEU A 31 -21.26 0.26 -2.11
N LEU A 32 -20.41 0.61 -1.14
CA LEU A 32 -19.25 -0.18 -0.76
C LEU A 32 -19.66 -1.53 -0.15
N ASN A 33 -20.69 -1.56 0.71
CA ASN A 33 -21.23 -2.80 1.25
C ASN A 33 -21.80 -3.69 0.16
N LYS A 34 -22.48 -3.12 -0.85
CA LYS A 34 -23.01 -3.88 -1.98
C LYS A 34 -21.87 -4.50 -2.79
N CYS A 35 -20.82 -3.75 -3.10
CA CYS A 35 -19.60 -4.26 -3.74
C CYS A 35 -19.00 -5.45 -2.98
N LEU A 36 -18.87 -5.33 -1.65
CA LEU A 36 -18.35 -6.40 -0.80
C LEU A 36 -19.26 -7.63 -0.76
N SER A 37 -20.58 -7.43 -0.72
CA SER A 37 -21.56 -8.53 -0.67
C SER A 37 -21.61 -9.36 -1.96
N ILE A 38 -21.46 -8.71 -3.12
CA ILE A 38 -21.43 -9.38 -4.43
C ILE A 38 -20.02 -9.91 -4.73
N GLY A 39 -18.98 -9.36 -4.10
CA GLY A 39 -17.59 -9.63 -4.46
C GLY A 39 -17.20 -9.01 -5.81
N CYS A 40 -17.87 -7.92 -6.22
CA CYS A 40 -17.67 -7.30 -7.52
C CYS A 40 -17.36 -5.80 -7.41
N PHE A 41 -16.39 -5.36 -8.19
CA PHE A 41 -16.00 -3.97 -8.37
C PHE A 41 -16.59 -3.42 -9.67
N GLN A 42 -16.97 -2.15 -9.65
CA GLN A 42 -17.33 -1.42 -10.86
C GLN A 42 -16.18 -1.50 -11.86
N GLU A 43 -16.48 -1.77 -13.12
CA GLU A 43 -15.48 -1.97 -14.16
C GLU A 43 -14.55 -0.75 -14.32
N ASN A 44 -15.14 0.46 -14.25
CA ASN A 44 -14.41 1.73 -14.31
C ASN A 44 -13.38 1.91 -13.16
N TRP A 45 -13.56 1.22 -12.02
CA TRP A 45 -12.65 1.31 -10.89
C TRP A 45 -11.40 0.45 -11.04
N LYS A 46 -11.41 -0.50 -11.99
CA LYS A 46 -10.29 -1.38 -12.28
C LYS A 46 -9.23 -0.72 -13.17
N PHE A 47 -9.60 0.37 -13.84
CA PHE A 47 -8.69 1.15 -14.67
C PHE A 47 -7.99 2.25 -13.87
N ALA A 48 -6.74 2.50 -14.21
CA ALA A 48 -5.92 3.54 -13.57
C ALA A 48 -5.23 4.41 -14.61
N LYS A 49 -5.06 5.70 -14.29
CA LYS A 49 -4.22 6.60 -15.08
C LYS A 49 -2.75 6.32 -14.74
N LEU A 50 -1.98 5.84 -15.72
CA LEU A 50 -0.54 5.63 -15.57
C LEU A 50 0.21 6.95 -15.72
N VAL A 51 1.03 7.28 -14.72
CA VAL A 51 1.93 8.45 -14.72
C VAL A 51 3.35 7.95 -14.47
N LEU A 52 4.31 8.35 -15.31
CA LEU A 52 5.71 8.00 -15.17
C LEU A 52 6.47 9.14 -14.48
N LEU A 53 7.05 8.87 -13.30
CA LEU A 53 7.90 9.83 -12.61
C LEU A 53 9.38 9.51 -12.86
N ALA A 54 10.12 10.46 -13.41
CA ALA A 54 11.56 10.31 -13.63
C ALA A 54 12.32 10.15 -12.30
N LYS A 55 13.28 9.23 -12.27
CA LYS A 55 14.26 9.12 -11.19
C LYS A 55 15.31 10.22 -11.38
N PRO A 56 15.64 10.99 -10.34
CA PRO A 56 16.71 11.99 -10.42
C PRO A 56 18.03 11.38 -10.87
N GLY A 57 18.74 12.06 -11.79
CA GLY A 57 20.08 11.66 -12.25
C GLY A 57 20.14 10.36 -13.05
N LYS A 58 19.03 9.92 -13.66
CA LYS A 58 18.98 8.74 -14.52
C LYS A 58 18.68 9.13 -15.97
N ASP A 59 19.20 8.34 -16.91
CA ASP A 59 19.03 8.53 -18.35
C ASP A 59 17.54 8.47 -18.74
N PRO A 60 16.94 9.54 -19.29
CA PRO A 60 15.51 9.58 -19.62
C PRO A 60 15.11 8.65 -20.76
N THR A 61 16.05 8.08 -21.52
CA THR A 61 15.76 7.15 -22.62
C THR A 61 15.46 5.74 -22.13
N LEU A 62 15.88 5.38 -20.90
CA LEU A 62 15.69 4.05 -20.34
C LEU A 62 14.37 3.95 -19.56
N THR A 63 13.60 2.89 -19.81
CA THR A 63 12.35 2.63 -19.07
C THR A 63 12.57 2.43 -17.57
N SER A 64 13.72 1.87 -17.18
CA SER A 64 14.13 1.68 -15.79
C SER A 64 14.38 2.99 -15.03
N SER A 65 14.51 4.11 -15.74
CA SER A 65 14.68 5.45 -15.18
C SER A 65 13.39 6.06 -14.66
N TYR A 66 12.23 5.43 -14.89
CA TYR A 66 10.93 5.92 -14.41
C TYR A 66 10.37 5.06 -13.27
N ARG A 67 9.52 5.68 -12.46
CA ARG A 67 8.65 5.01 -11.49
C ARG A 67 7.22 5.08 -12.04
N PRO A 68 6.61 3.95 -12.42
CA PRO A 68 5.20 3.95 -12.80
C PRO A 68 4.34 4.18 -11.56
N ILE A 69 3.38 5.11 -11.67
CA ILE A 69 2.35 5.37 -10.66
C ILE A 69 0.98 5.21 -11.31
N CYS A 70 0.16 4.33 -10.74
CA CYS A 70 -1.22 4.14 -11.15
C CYS A 70 -2.15 4.98 -10.28
N LEU A 71 -2.81 5.98 -10.87
CA LEU A 71 -3.83 6.77 -10.20
C LEU A 71 -5.20 6.10 -10.38
N LEU A 72 -5.60 5.35 -9.35
CA LEU A 72 -6.94 4.74 -9.25
C LEU A 72 -8.02 5.78 -8.91
N SER A 73 -9.27 5.43 -9.20
CA SER A 73 -10.46 6.15 -8.71
C SER A 73 -10.38 6.38 -7.20
N VAL A 74 -10.87 7.52 -6.73
CA VAL A 74 -10.93 7.80 -5.28
C VAL A 74 -11.85 6.81 -4.58
N VAL A 75 -12.95 6.38 -5.22
CA VAL A 75 -13.90 5.42 -4.63
C VAL A 75 -13.24 4.04 -4.50
N SER A 76 -12.54 3.59 -5.54
CA SER A 76 -11.71 2.38 -5.52
C SER A 76 -10.74 2.38 -4.34
N LYS A 77 -9.95 3.46 -4.18
CA LYS A 77 -9.00 3.60 -3.08
C LYS A 77 -9.66 3.63 -1.69
N VAL A 78 -10.92 4.07 -1.57
CA VAL A 78 -11.67 4.00 -0.30
C VAL A 78 -12.01 2.56 0.03
N LEU A 79 -12.47 1.78 -0.96
CA LEU A 79 -12.74 0.35 -0.81
C LEU A 79 -11.45 -0.42 -0.47
N ASP A 80 -10.35 -0.16 -1.17
CA ASP A 80 -9.03 -0.74 -0.89
C ASP A 80 -8.60 -0.47 0.55
N LYS A 81 -8.80 0.77 1.02
CA LYS A 81 -8.44 1.14 2.39
C LYS A 81 -9.28 0.37 3.41
N LEU A 82 -10.58 0.22 3.16
CA LEU A 82 -11.48 -0.53 4.02
C LEU A 82 -11.06 -2.01 4.09
N LEU A 83 -10.78 -2.62 2.95
CA LEU A 83 -10.28 -4.00 2.88
C LEU A 83 -8.95 -4.15 3.60
N THR A 84 -7.99 -3.28 3.31
CA THR A 84 -6.66 -3.28 3.95
C THR A 84 -6.76 -3.20 5.47
N GLN A 85 -7.66 -2.36 6.01
CA GLN A 85 -7.89 -2.25 7.44
C GLN A 85 -8.44 -3.56 8.03
N ARG A 86 -9.42 -4.18 7.38
CA ARG A 86 -9.99 -5.47 7.81
C ARG A 86 -8.95 -6.60 7.76
N PHE A 87 -8.20 -6.72 6.66
CA PHE A 87 -7.15 -7.72 6.52
C PHE A 87 -6.03 -7.54 7.53
N THR A 88 -5.57 -6.30 7.74
CA THR A 88 -4.52 -6.01 8.72
C THR A 88 -4.94 -6.39 10.13
N PHE A 89 -6.19 -6.08 10.50
CA PHE A 89 -6.75 -6.45 11.79
C PHE A 89 -6.78 -7.98 11.98
N LEU A 90 -7.27 -8.73 10.99
CA LEU A 90 -7.31 -10.20 11.04
C LEU A 90 -5.91 -10.81 11.16
N CYS A 91 -4.96 -10.34 10.35
CA CYS A 91 -3.57 -10.82 10.39
C CYS A 91 -2.91 -10.58 11.76
N GLN A 92 -3.26 -9.50 12.44
CA GLN A 92 -2.77 -9.21 13.79
C GLN A 92 -3.43 -10.09 14.84
N GLN A 93 -4.75 -10.22 14.79
CA GLN A 93 -5.52 -11.03 15.74
C GLN A 93 -5.13 -12.51 15.69
N GLN A 94 -4.87 -13.04 14.49
CA GLN A 94 -4.50 -14.43 14.27
C GLN A 94 -2.99 -14.70 14.34
N GLY A 95 -2.17 -13.68 14.60
CA GLY A 95 -0.71 -13.84 14.69
C GLY A 95 -0.04 -14.26 13.38
N LEU A 96 -0.62 -13.95 12.22
CA LEU A 96 -0.11 -14.35 10.90
C LEU A 96 1.18 -13.61 10.48
N LEU A 97 1.51 -12.50 11.16
CA LEU A 97 2.68 -11.68 10.86
C LEU A 97 3.85 -12.04 11.78
N HIS A 98 5.00 -12.34 11.18
CA HIS A 98 6.23 -12.66 11.92
C HIS A 98 6.59 -11.56 12.94
N PRO A 99 7.02 -11.89 14.18
CA PRO A 99 7.28 -10.90 15.23
C PRO A 99 8.35 -9.85 14.87
N ARG A 100 9.33 -10.23 14.04
CA ARG A 100 10.39 -9.36 13.49
C ARG A 100 10.00 -8.61 12.21
N GLN A 101 8.74 -8.70 11.75
CA GLN A 101 8.27 -7.90 10.63
C GLN A 101 7.88 -6.49 11.12
N HIS A 102 8.64 -5.49 10.68
CA HIS A 102 8.39 -4.08 11.00
C HIS A 102 7.62 -3.33 9.92
N GLY A 103 7.84 -3.68 8.65
CA GLY A 103 7.15 -3.05 7.51
C GLY A 103 5.64 -3.31 7.53
N PHE A 104 4.86 -2.28 7.20
CA PHE A 104 3.40 -2.33 7.04
C PHE A 104 2.63 -2.83 8.26
N ARG A 105 3.19 -2.66 9.48
CA ARG A 105 2.57 -3.13 10.73
C ARG A 105 2.27 -1.96 11.66
N VAL A 106 1.04 -1.92 12.18
CA VAL A 106 0.64 -0.92 13.19
C VAL A 106 1.55 -1.04 14.43
N GLY A 107 2.03 0.09 14.94
CA GLY A 107 2.94 0.14 16.09
C GLY A 107 4.39 -0.25 15.78
N ARG A 108 4.76 -0.46 14.51
CA ARG A 108 6.15 -0.67 14.08
C ARG A 108 6.56 0.42 13.08
N SER A 109 7.82 0.80 13.14
CA SER A 109 8.45 1.80 12.27
C SER A 109 9.86 1.36 11.85
N CYS A 110 10.50 2.13 10.98
CA CYS A 110 11.92 1.99 10.68
C CYS A 110 12.80 2.14 11.92
N GLU A 111 12.44 3.01 12.89
CA GLU A 111 13.20 3.13 14.14
C GLU A 111 13.11 1.86 14.96
N THR A 112 11.92 1.25 15.09
CA THR A 112 11.78 -0.01 15.84
C THR A 112 12.56 -1.15 15.19
N ALA A 113 12.70 -1.14 13.86
CA ALA A 113 13.50 -2.13 13.13
C ALA A 113 14.99 -1.92 13.40
N ASN A 114 15.44 -0.67 13.33
CA ASN A 114 16.83 -0.30 13.59
C ASN A 114 17.22 -0.60 15.05
N ASP A 115 16.36 -0.28 16.01
CA ASP A 115 16.59 -0.57 17.42
C ASP A 115 16.65 -2.09 17.68
N SER A 116 15.80 -2.88 17.02
CA SER A 116 15.87 -4.36 17.10
C SER A 116 17.21 -4.89 16.56
N LEU A 117 17.64 -4.38 15.40
CA LEU A 117 18.93 -4.75 14.80
C LEU A 117 20.10 -4.36 15.71
N TRP A 118 20.08 -3.13 16.22
CA TRP A 118 21.11 -2.60 17.11
C TRP A 118 21.23 -3.41 18.40
N ARG A 119 20.09 -3.83 18.97
CA ARG A 119 20.06 -4.70 20.16
C ARG A 119 20.69 -6.07 19.88
N GLU A 120 20.41 -6.68 18.73
CA GLU A 120 21.03 -7.95 18.33
C GLU A 120 22.56 -7.82 18.16
N ILE A 121 23.02 -6.79 17.44
CA ILE A 121 24.45 -6.52 17.23
C ILE A 121 25.16 -6.26 18.56
N SER A 122 24.59 -5.37 19.39
CA SER A 122 25.18 -5.00 20.69
C SER A 122 25.29 -6.20 21.63
N SER A 123 24.29 -7.10 21.61
CA SER A 123 24.30 -8.33 22.40
C SER A 123 25.44 -9.26 21.97
N ALA A 124 25.62 -9.47 20.66
CA ALA A 124 26.70 -10.29 20.13
C ALA A 124 28.08 -9.74 20.51
N LEU A 125 28.29 -8.43 20.38
CA LEU A 125 29.56 -7.78 20.71
C LEU A 125 29.88 -7.83 22.21
N ARG A 126 28.89 -7.62 23.09
CA ARG A 126 29.07 -7.75 24.56
C ARG A 126 29.53 -9.14 24.97
N ASN A 127 29.04 -10.18 24.29
CA ASN A 127 29.42 -11.56 24.53
C ASN A 127 30.76 -11.94 23.86
N ARG A 128 31.58 -10.95 23.45
CA ARG A 128 32.83 -11.13 22.70
C ARG A 128 32.66 -11.92 21.39
N GLY A 129 31.44 -11.99 20.86
CA GLY A 129 31.13 -12.58 19.57
C GLY A 129 31.41 -11.61 18.43
N LYS A 130 31.25 -12.09 17.19
CA LYS A 130 31.30 -11.27 15.97
C LYS A 130 29.88 -11.12 15.41
N ALA A 131 29.59 -9.96 14.83
CA ALA A 131 28.33 -9.71 14.13
C ALA A 131 28.59 -9.50 12.64
N CYS A 132 27.75 -10.08 11.79
CA CYS A 132 27.76 -9.89 10.34
C CYS A 132 26.34 -9.57 9.89
N LEU A 133 26.18 -8.56 9.03
CA LEU A 133 24.90 -8.16 8.47
C LEU A 133 24.83 -8.56 7.00
N ILE A 134 23.80 -9.32 6.63
CA ILE A 134 23.48 -9.62 5.24
C ILE A 134 22.26 -8.79 4.87
N SER A 135 22.44 -7.83 3.97
CA SER A 135 21.35 -7.00 3.44
C SER A 135 20.80 -7.65 2.17
N LEU A 136 19.50 -7.94 2.15
CA LEU A 136 18.79 -8.54 1.02
C LEU A 136 17.72 -7.57 0.51
N ASP A 137 17.59 -7.48 -0.82
CA ASP A 137 16.50 -6.74 -1.48
C ASP A 137 15.87 -7.60 -2.57
N VAL A 138 14.55 -7.46 -2.76
CA VAL A 138 13.80 -8.22 -3.75
C VAL A 138 13.57 -7.36 -4.99
N ALA A 139 14.29 -7.67 -6.07
CA ALA A 139 14.13 -6.99 -7.34
C ALA A 139 12.71 -7.13 -7.89
N GLY A 140 12.14 -6.02 -8.38
CA GLY A 140 10.84 -6.05 -9.06
C GLY A 140 9.63 -6.24 -8.14
N HIS A 141 9.74 -6.01 -6.84
CA HIS A 141 8.62 -6.13 -5.89
C HIS A 141 7.38 -5.27 -6.27
N ARG A 142 7.55 -4.21 -7.07
CA ARG A 142 6.46 -3.35 -7.58
C ARG A 142 6.10 -3.59 -9.04
N SER A 143 6.72 -4.56 -9.70
CA SER A 143 6.40 -4.91 -11.09
C SER A 143 5.10 -5.74 -11.11
N PRO A 144 4.20 -5.55 -12.09
CA PRO A 144 2.93 -6.30 -12.21
C PRO A 144 3.08 -7.81 -12.52
N ARG A 145 4.23 -8.44 -12.25
CA ARG A 145 4.53 -9.84 -12.59
C ARG A 145 3.93 -10.84 -11.59
N LEU A 146 2.66 -10.66 -11.24
CA LEU A 146 1.82 -11.65 -10.54
C LEU A 146 0.48 -11.75 -11.28
N ARG A 147 0.53 -12.14 -12.57
CA ARG A 147 -0.65 -12.37 -13.44
C ARG A 147 -1.61 -13.49 -12.94
N ARG A 148 -1.39 -14.09 -11.77
CA ARG A 148 -2.23 -15.17 -11.23
C ARG A 148 -2.59 -15.11 -9.75
N VAL A 149 -2.16 -14.10 -8.99
CA VAL A 149 -2.48 -14.04 -7.54
C VAL A 149 -3.06 -12.71 -7.09
N LEU A 150 -2.82 -11.63 -7.84
CA LEU A 150 -3.45 -10.34 -7.56
C LEU A 150 -3.80 -9.69 -8.90
N THR A 151 -4.89 -10.15 -9.51
CA THR A 151 -5.74 -9.18 -10.20
C THR A 151 -5.95 -8.06 -9.20
N CYS A 152 -5.60 -6.83 -9.57
CA CYS A 152 -6.12 -5.66 -8.87
C CYS A 152 -7.60 -5.96 -8.59
N PHE A 153 -7.95 -6.08 -7.31
CA PHE A 153 -9.36 -6.16 -6.94
C PHE A 153 -10.05 -4.90 -7.47
#